data_AF-A0A9E7EG42-F1
#
_entry.id   AF-A0A9E7EG42-F1
#
_cell.length_a   1.000
_cell.length_b   1.000
_cell.length_c   1.000
_cell.angle_alpha   90.00
_cell.angle_beta   90.00
_cell.angle_gamma   90.00
#
_symmetry.space_group_name_H-M   'P 1'
#
loop_
_entity.id
_entity.type
_entity.pdbx_description
1 polymer ?
#
loop_
_entity_poly.entity_id
_entity_poly.type
_entity_poly.pdbx_seq_one_letter_code
_entity_poly.pdbx_strand_id
1 'polypeptide(L)'
;MQEKEEKRRRKVKKGWLTVTVGTEVEAGGFRRFVIPVSYLYHPLFTGLLDSARDTYGFRSSGPLALPCSVDDFLHLRWLIERERQPSVSALSG
;
A
#
# COMPACT_ATOMS: atom_id res chain seq x y z
N MET A 1 -6.71 -36.74 -2.07
CA MET A 1 -6.22 -35.80 -3.10
C MET A 1 -5.60 -34.63 -2.34
N GLN A 2 -4.28 -34.60 -2.12
CA GLN A 2 -3.26 -34.03 -3.01
C GLN A 2 -3.64 -32.60 -3.47
N GLU A 3 -2.84 -31.54 -3.37
CA GLU A 3 -1.45 -31.32 -2.94
C GLU A 3 -1.18 -29.81 -3.13
N LYS A 4 -0.03 -29.33 -2.63
CA LYS A 4 0.71 -28.11 -3.04
C LYS A 4 0.18 -26.76 -2.56
N GLU A 5 0.96 -25.87 -1.93
CA GLU A 5 2.40 -25.83 -1.73
C GLU A 5 2.71 -24.94 -0.53
N GLU A 6 3.48 -25.49 0.41
CA GLU A 6 4.30 -24.74 1.36
C GLU A 6 5.19 -23.77 0.58
N LYS A 7 5.33 -22.49 0.99
CA LYS A 7 6.67 -21.90 1.20
C LYS A 7 6.68 -20.43 1.67
N ARG A 8 7.40 -20.29 2.78
CA ARG A 8 7.98 -19.09 3.39
C ARG A 8 7.00 -18.22 4.18
N ARG A 9 6.80 -18.65 5.43
CA ARG A 9 6.61 -17.76 6.58
C ARG A 9 7.70 -16.67 6.60
N ARG A 10 7.47 -15.54 5.93
CA ARG A 10 8.11 -14.28 6.32
C ARG A 10 7.24 -13.72 7.42
N LYS A 11 7.78 -13.62 8.64
CA LYS A 11 7.10 -13.02 9.80
C LYS A 11 6.89 -11.53 9.51
N VAL A 12 5.87 -11.20 8.71
CA VAL A 12 5.35 -9.85 8.63
C VAL A 12 4.73 -9.59 10.00
N LYS A 13 5.29 -8.63 10.76
CA LYS A 13 4.61 -8.09 11.96
C LYS A 13 3.19 -7.75 11.51
N LYS A 14 2.18 -8.42 12.08
CA LYS A 14 0.75 -8.28 11.69
C LYS A 14 0.46 -6.81 11.40
N GLY A 15 0.30 -6.46 10.13
CA GLY A 15 -0.10 -5.13 9.71
C GLY A 15 0.86 -4.29 8.85
N TRP A 16 1.80 -4.87 8.10
CA TRP A 16 2.57 -4.14 7.06
C TRP A 16 2.48 -4.85 5.70
N LEU A 17 2.47 -4.11 4.61
CA LEU A 17 2.53 -4.63 3.24
C LEU A 17 3.61 -3.93 2.42
N THR A 18 4.09 -4.61 1.37
CA THR A 18 5.00 -4.02 0.38
C THR A 18 4.20 -3.58 -0.84
N VAL A 19 4.43 -2.34 -1.26
CA VAL A 19 3.86 -1.75 -2.48
C VAL A 19 4.97 -1.32 -3.43
N THR A 20 4.67 -1.35 -4.72
CA THR A 20 5.54 -0.88 -5.79
C THR A 20 4.87 0.35 -6.39
N VAL A 21 5.59 1.45 -6.52
CA VAL A 21 5.08 2.77 -6.92
C VAL A 21 5.96 3.28 -8.04
N GLY A 22 5.35 3.94 -9.01
CA GLY A 22 6.01 4.50 -10.16
C GLY A 22 5.48 3.89 -11.44
N THR A 23 5.94 4.44 -12.56
CA THR A 23 5.56 4.00 -13.90
C THR A 23 6.79 3.73 -14.75
N GLU A 24 6.65 2.93 -15.84
CA GLU A 24 7.76 2.68 -16.77
C GLU A 24 8.26 3.96 -17.46
N VAL A 25 7.45 5.01 -17.50
CA VAL A 25 7.80 6.30 -18.12
C VAL A 25 8.60 7.22 -17.20
N GLU A 26 8.66 6.94 -15.89
CA GLU A 26 9.48 7.72 -14.96
C GLU A 26 10.95 7.29 -15.03
N ALA A 27 11.87 8.24 -15.14
CA ALA A 27 13.31 7.98 -15.22
C ALA A 27 13.88 7.19 -14.01
N GLY A 28 13.15 7.16 -12.88
CA GLY A 28 13.50 6.39 -11.69
C GLY A 28 12.89 4.97 -11.63
N GLY A 29 12.02 4.61 -12.58
CA GLY A 29 11.30 3.35 -12.63
C GLY A 29 10.44 3.08 -11.39
N PHE A 30 10.13 1.79 -11.20
CA PHE A 30 9.35 1.33 -10.05
C PHE A 30 10.17 1.31 -8.75
N ARG A 31 9.67 1.99 -7.72
CA ARG A 31 10.21 1.96 -6.34
C ARG A 31 9.34 1.15 -5.40
N ARG A 32 9.98 0.46 -4.45
CA ARG A 32 9.28 -0.33 -3.43
C ARG A 32 9.21 0.41 -2.11
N PHE A 33 8.02 0.41 -1.52
CA PHE A 33 7.75 0.96 -0.20
C PHE A 33 7.10 -0.07 0.70
N VAL A 34 7.33 0.06 2.00
CA VAL A 34 6.65 -0.75 3.02
C VAL A 34 5.74 0.19 3.79
N ILE A 35 4.45 -0.12 3.79
CA ILE A 35 3.41 0.67 4.43
C ILE A 35 2.61 -0.18 5.40
N PRO A 36 1.98 0.41 6.43
CA PRO A 36 1.07 -0.34 7.27
C PRO A 36 -0.20 -0.72 6.50
N VAL A 37 -0.77 -1.89 6.79
CA VAL A 37 -2.03 -2.36 6.16
C VAL A 37 -3.20 -1.42 6.44
N SER A 38 -3.11 -0.61 7.50
CA SER A 38 -4.08 0.43 7.82
C SER A 38 -4.32 1.40 6.65
N TYR A 39 -3.33 1.57 5.77
CA TYR A 39 -3.48 2.43 4.59
C TYR A 39 -4.51 1.88 3.61
N LEU A 40 -4.65 0.56 3.48
CA LEU A 40 -5.63 -0.06 2.57
C LEU A 40 -7.07 0.30 2.93
N TYR A 41 -7.33 0.66 4.18
CA TYR A 41 -8.64 1.08 4.68
C TYR A 41 -8.88 2.58 4.55
N HIS A 42 -7.88 3.35 4.12
CA HIS A 42 -8.00 4.80 3.93
C HIS A 42 -8.63 5.09 2.56
N PRO A 43 -9.64 5.96 2.46
CA PRO A 43 -10.34 6.24 1.19
C PRO A 43 -9.40 6.74 0.09
N LEU A 44 -8.42 7.58 0.45
CA LEU A 44 -7.36 8.03 -0.48
C LEU A 44 -6.58 6.88 -1.11
N PHE A 45 -6.32 5.82 -0.34
CA PHE A 45 -5.61 4.65 -0.82
C PHE A 45 -6.53 3.72 -1.62
N THR A 46 -7.80 3.59 -1.22
CA THR A 46 -8.79 2.78 -1.93
C THR A 46 -8.98 3.23 -3.38
N GLY A 47 -9.04 4.54 -3.64
CA GLY A 47 -9.10 5.06 -5.01
C GLY A 47 -7.88 4.65 -5.84
N LEU A 48 -6.69 4.69 -5.23
CA LEU A 48 -5.44 4.25 -5.85
C LEU A 48 -5.39 2.75 -6.16
N LEU A 49 -5.96 1.93 -5.27
CA LEU A 49 -6.12 0.49 -5.49
C LEU A 49 -7.06 0.20 -6.66
N ASP A 50 -8.12 0.99 -6.81
CA ASP A 50 -9.09 0.82 -7.88
C ASP A 50 -8.46 1.16 -9.23
N SER A 51 -7.74 2.29 -9.31
CA SER A 51 -6.95 2.66 -10.50
C SER A 51 -5.87 1.61 -10.81
N ALA A 52 -5.22 1.06 -9.78
CA ALA A 52 -4.24 -0.02 -9.95
C ALA A 52 -4.88 -1.28 -10.53
N ARG A 53 -6.07 -1.63 -10.05
CA ARG A 53 -6.83 -2.79 -10.54
C ARG A 53 -7.28 -2.60 -11.98
N ASP A 54 -7.69 -1.40 -12.36
CA ASP A 54 -8.08 -1.09 -13.74
C ASP A 54 -6.87 -1.12 -14.69
N THR A 55 -5.77 -0.49 -14.29
CA THR A 55 -4.54 -0.38 -15.11
C THR A 55 -3.79 -1.71 -15.24
N TYR A 56 -3.56 -2.42 -14.14
CA TYR A 56 -2.71 -3.62 -14.11
C TYR A 56 -3.51 -4.93 -14.09
N GLY A 57 -4.82 -4.87 -13.86
CA GLY A 57 -5.67 -6.04 -13.70
C GLY A 57 -5.36 -6.84 -12.42
N PHE A 58 -6.02 -7.99 -12.29
CA PHE A 58 -5.85 -8.90 -11.15
C PHE A 58 -4.58 -9.77 -11.23
N ARG A 59 -3.74 -9.62 -12.27
CA ARG A 59 -2.59 -10.50 -12.53
C ARG A 59 -1.29 -9.94 -11.96
N SER A 60 -1.32 -9.62 -10.67
CA SER A 60 -0.10 -9.26 -9.91
C SER A 60 0.37 -10.47 -9.10
N SER A 61 1.43 -11.15 -9.56
CA SER A 61 2.14 -12.15 -8.73
C SER A 61 3.28 -11.48 -7.95
N GLY A 62 2.98 -10.41 -7.22
CA GLY A 62 4.00 -9.58 -6.59
C GLY A 62 3.45 -8.57 -5.58
N PRO A 63 4.31 -7.69 -5.07
CA PRO A 63 3.86 -6.57 -4.25
C PRO A 63 2.87 -5.72 -5.05
N LEU A 64 1.87 -5.18 -4.37
CA LEU A 64 0.83 -4.33 -4.96
C LEU A 64 1.47 -3.17 -5.73
N ALA A 65 1.22 -3.09 -7.03
CA ALA A 65 1.68 -1.98 -7.87
C ALA A 65 0.66 -0.84 -7.87
N LEU A 66 1.11 0.40 -7.75
CA LEU A 66 0.28 1.59 -7.74
C LEU A 66 0.61 2.47 -8.96
N PRO A 67 -0.38 2.85 -9.79
CA PRO A 67 -0.18 3.66 -10.99
C PRO A 67 -0.10 5.14 -10.61
N CYS A 68 0.83 5.49 -9.72
CA CYS A 68 1.10 6.87 -9.35
C CYS A 68 2.60 7.12 -9.34
N SER A 69 2.96 8.39 -9.46
CA SER A 69 4.34 8.82 -9.31
C SER A 69 4.82 8.57 -7.88
N VAL A 70 6.13 8.45 -7.72
CA VAL A 70 6.73 8.29 -6.39
C VAL A 70 6.43 9.51 -5.50
N ASP A 71 6.36 10.70 -6.09
CA ASP A 71 6.07 11.94 -5.38
C ASP A 71 4.62 11.96 -4.85
N ASP A 72 3.65 11.61 -5.69
CA ASP A 72 2.24 11.52 -5.30
C ASP A 72 2.03 10.53 -4.15
N PHE A 73 2.72 9.39 -4.21
CA PHE A 73 2.64 8.39 -3.15
C PHE A 73 3.23 8.90 -1.82
N LEU A 74 4.36 9.61 -1.87
CA LEU A 74 4.95 10.22 -0.68
C LEU A 74 4.04 11.32 -0.10
N HIS A 75 3.42 12.11 -0.96
CA HIS A 75 2.44 13.12 -0.55
C HIS A 75 1.21 12.47 0.11
N LEU A 76 0.65 11.44 -0.51
CA LEU A 76 -0.49 10.70 0.05
C LEU A 76 -0.14 10.02 1.37
N ARG A 77 1.04 9.41 1.45
CA ARG A 77 1.55 8.84 2.70
C ARG A 77 1.56 9.89 3.82
N TRP A 78 2.09 11.07 3.52
CA TRP A 78 2.13 12.19 4.47
C TRP A 78 0.73 12.65 4.89
N LEU A 79 -0.24 12.71 3.97
CA LEU A 79 -1.63 13.04 4.29
C LEU A 79 -2.23 12.02 5.28
N ILE A 80 -2.09 10.72 5.00
CA ILE A 80 -2.60 9.66 5.87
C ILE A 80 -1.94 9.70 7.26
N GLU A 81 -0.62 9.92 7.32
CA GLU A 81 0.11 10.03 8.59
C GLU A 81 -0.36 11.22 9.44
N ARG A 82 -0.79 12.31 8.81
CA ARG A 82 -1.34 13.48 9.50
C ARG A 82 -2.77 13.29 10.00
N GLU A 83 -3.61 12.60 9.24
CA GLU A 83 -5.02 12.36 9.61
C GLU A 83 -5.15 11.37 10.78
N ARG A 84 -4.17 10.47 10.95
CA ARG A 84 -4.16 9.44 11.99
C ARG A 84 -3.90 9.97 13.43
N GLN A 85 -3.98 11.28 13.65
CA GLN A 85 -4.01 11.88 14.98
C GLN A 85 -5.46 12.15 15.41
N PRO A 86 -6.20 11.19 15.98
CA PRO A 86 -7.25 11.56 16.93
C PRO A 86 -6.53 12.07 18.18
N SER A 87 -6.70 13.36 18.44
CA SER A 87 -6.46 13.96 19.74
C SER A 87 -7.14 13.11 20.82
N VAL A 88 -6.36 12.32 21.56
CA VAL A 88 -6.83 11.71 22.81
C VAL A 88 -6.87 12.79 23.89
N SER A 89 -7.76 13.77 23.71
CA SER A 89 -8.03 14.84 24.69
C SER A 89 -9.36 14.63 25.43
N ALA A 90 -10.03 13.50 25.29
CA ALA A 90 -11.38 13.29 25.83
C ALA A 90 -11.49 12.12 26.83
N LEU A 91 -10.49 11.91 27.67
CA LEU A 91 -10.63 11.09 28.90
C LEU A 91 -10.34 11.95 30.12
N SER A 92 -11.19 12.94 30.34
CA SER A 92 -11.40 13.59 31.64
C SER A 92 -12.88 13.93 31.76
N GLY A 93 -13.59 13.14 32.54
CA GLY A 93 -15.02 13.29 32.84
C GLY A 93 -15.46 12.18 33.76
#